data_AF-A0A3R8LAT5-F1
#
_entry.id   AF-A0A3R8LAT5-F1
#
_cell.length_a   1.000
_cell.length_b   1.000
_cell.length_c   1.000
_cell.angle_alpha   90.00
_cell.angle_beta   90.00
_cell.angle_gamma   90.00
#
_symmetry.space_group_name_H-M   'P 1'
#
loop_
_entity.id
_entity.type
_entity.pdbx_description
1 polymer ?
#
loop_
_entity_poly.entity_id
_entity_poly.type
_entity_poly.pdbx_seq_one_letter_code
_entity_poly.pdbx_strand_id
1 'polypeptide(L)'
;MNFILKEITSLCKELKECAKANPKKVLFIIGILIYTFWDVVLVEVTMPYRCAKWKNTEANIFISKEEWQKKYPKINNTEKNDIWLRLYEIEEKSPQYSKKIWYDGIEYELLTISKKYPNMVSYYYVDPSPIFRVNKNLYYDIDSSKPIANFNIVIGEYQMALNGTGVGQVFCENDRFYDLVDIIHSY
;
A
#
# COMPACT_ATOMS: atom_id res chain seq x y z
N MET A 1 21.57 -10.84 -9.89
CA MET A 1 22.02 -10.96 -8.47
C MET A 1 23.54 -11.04 -8.31
N ASN A 2 24.29 -11.78 -9.15
CA ASN A 2 25.75 -11.91 -9.04
C ASN A 2 26.60 -10.66 -9.36
N PHE A 3 26.10 -9.73 -10.18
CA PHE A 3 26.86 -8.53 -10.55
C PHE A 3 26.91 -7.49 -9.41
N ILE A 4 25.75 -7.18 -8.82
CA ILE A 4 25.61 -6.23 -7.70
C ILE A 4 26.42 -6.68 -6.48
N LEU A 5 26.36 -7.98 -6.14
CA LEU A 5 27.12 -8.52 -5.01
C LEU A 5 28.65 -8.41 -5.22
N LYS A 6 29.12 -8.58 -6.47
CA LYS A 6 30.54 -8.46 -6.82
C LYS A 6 31.01 -7.01 -6.73
N GLU A 7 30.22 -6.05 -7.20
CA GLU A 7 30.54 -4.63 -7.08
C GLU A 7 30.54 -4.15 -5.63
N ILE A 8 29.55 -4.55 -4.82
CA ILE A 8 29.52 -4.24 -3.38
C ILE A 8 30.77 -4.79 -2.68
N THR A 9 31.19 -6.01 -3.02
CA THR A 9 32.37 -6.64 -2.39
C THR A 9 33.68 -5.92 -2.79
N SER A 10 33.77 -5.45 -4.04
CA SER A 10 34.91 -4.66 -4.52
C SER A 10 34.98 -3.30 -3.81
N LEU A 11 33.84 -2.60 -3.72
CA LEU A 11 33.72 -1.32 -3.03
C LEU A 11 34.13 -1.45 -1.55
N CYS A 12 33.69 -2.52 -0.88
CA CYS A 12 34.06 -2.81 0.50
C CYS A 12 35.57 -3.02 0.69
N LYS A 13 36.26 -3.65 -0.28
CA LYS A 13 37.71 -3.87 -0.21
C LYS A 13 38.46 -2.54 -0.35
N GLU A 14 38.07 -1.70 -1.29
CA GLU A 14 38.66 -0.37 -1.51
C GLU A 14 38.40 0.57 -0.34
N LEU A 15 37.19 0.56 0.23
CA LEU A 15 36.85 1.31 1.45
C LEU A 15 37.70 0.87 2.64
N LYS A 16 37.98 -0.43 2.78
CA LYS A 16 38.81 -0.97 3.87
C LYS A 16 40.27 -0.54 3.76
N GLU A 17 40.81 -0.44 2.55
CA GLU A 17 42.16 0.07 2.30
C GLU A 17 42.23 1.59 2.51
N CYS A 18 41.24 2.34 2.04
CA CYS A 18 41.11 3.79 2.31
C CYS A 18 40.96 4.10 3.81
N ALA A 19 40.23 3.27 4.56
CA ALA A 19 40.02 3.44 6.00
C ALA A 19 41.33 3.29 6.79
N LYS A 20 42.24 2.42 6.35
CA LYS A 20 43.57 2.28 6.95
C LYS A 20 44.45 3.50 6.70
N ALA A 21 44.38 4.07 5.50
CA ALA A 21 45.20 5.23 5.12
C ALA A 21 44.68 6.56 5.68
N ASN A 22 43.35 6.75 5.74
CA ASN A 22 42.72 8.01 6.14
C ASN A 22 41.38 7.78 6.89
N PRO A 23 41.42 7.28 8.14
CA PRO A 23 40.21 6.89 8.88
C PRO A 23 39.22 8.05 9.08
N LYS A 24 39.73 9.27 9.31
CA LYS A 24 38.89 10.48 9.48
C LYS A 24 38.10 10.83 8.22
N LYS A 25 38.70 10.71 7.03
CA LYS A 25 38.03 11.00 5.75
C LYS A 25 36.96 9.96 5.45
N VAL A 26 37.23 8.69 5.74
CA VAL A 26 36.25 7.61 5.55
C VAL A 26 35.07 7.76 6.50
N LEU A 27 35.31 8.07 7.79
CA LEU A 27 34.23 8.37 8.75
C LEU A 27 33.36 9.55 8.31
N PHE A 28 33.98 10.61 7.76
CA PHE A 28 33.24 11.76 7.24
C PHE A 28 32.37 11.38 6.04
N ILE A 29 32.89 10.60 5.09
CA ILE A 29 32.11 10.11 3.93
C ILE A 29 30.95 9.21 4.38
N ILE A 30 31.20 8.28 5.31
CA ILE A 30 30.14 7.44 5.89
C ILE A 30 29.08 8.30 6.58
N GLY A 31 29.49 9.31 7.35
CA GLY A 31 28.58 10.26 7.99
C GLY A 31 27.70 11.01 6.97
N ILE A 32 28.28 11.47 5.86
CA ILE A 32 27.53 12.11 4.78
C ILE A 32 26.55 11.12 4.14
N LEU A 33 26.97 9.90 3.84
CA LEU A 33 26.10 8.89 3.22
C LEU A 33 24.93 8.52 4.13
N ILE A 34 25.18 8.27 5.42
CA ILE A 34 24.12 7.98 6.39
C ILE A 34 23.17 9.17 6.50
N TYR A 35 23.67 10.40 6.58
CA TYR A 35 22.81 11.59 6.63
C TYR A 35 21.96 11.75 5.37
N THR A 36 22.54 11.45 4.20
CA THR A 36 21.88 11.62 2.90
C THR A 36 20.82 10.55 2.63
N PHE A 37 21.02 9.33 3.14
CA PHE A 37 20.14 8.17 2.91
C PHE A 37 19.50 7.67 4.21
N TRP A 38 19.39 8.54 5.23
CA TRP A 38 18.93 8.15 6.56
C TRP A 38 17.51 7.58 6.53
N ASP A 39 16.63 8.21 5.76
CA ASP A 39 15.25 7.79 5.56
C ASP A 39 15.15 6.44 4.83
N VAL A 40 15.98 6.19 3.82
CA VAL A 40 16.09 4.88 3.15
C VAL A 40 16.43 3.79 4.16
N VAL A 41 17.50 4.00 4.94
CA VAL A 41 17.94 3.04 5.96
C VAL A 41 16.84 2.86 7.01
N LEU A 42 16.24 3.95 7.47
CA LEU A 42 15.16 3.91 8.46
C LEU A 42 13.97 3.09 7.97
N VAL A 43 13.51 3.31 6.73
CA VAL A 43 12.38 2.59 6.16
C VAL A 43 12.73 1.12 5.97
N GLU A 44 13.77 0.81 5.20
CA GLU A 44 14.14 -0.58 4.87
C GLU A 44 14.41 -1.44 6.11
N VAL A 45 15.08 -0.89 7.12
CA VAL A 45 15.40 -1.63 8.35
C VAL A 45 14.18 -1.83 9.25
N THR A 46 13.27 -0.85 9.32
CA THR A 46 12.15 -0.90 10.27
C THR A 46 10.88 -1.50 9.68
N MET A 47 10.74 -1.56 8.35
CA MET A 47 9.55 -2.09 7.69
C MET A 47 9.22 -3.53 8.07
N PRO A 48 10.16 -4.49 8.15
CA PRO A 48 9.83 -5.86 8.58
C PRO A 48 9.15 -5.92 9.96
N TYR A 49 9.59 -5.09 10.91
CA TYR A 49 8.98 -5.00 12.25
C TYR A 49 7.59 -4.37 12.20
N ARG A 50 7.40 -3.37 11.34
CA ARG A 50 6.09 -2.75 11.11
C ARG A 50 5.13 -3.74 10.46
N CYS A 51 5.56 -4.48 9.45
CA CYS A 51 4.76 -5.52 8.82
C CYS A 51 4.35 -6.60 9.83
N ALA A 52 5.27 -7.04 10.69
CA ALA A 52 4.97 -7.99 11.75
C ALA A 52 3.89 -7.47 12.73
N LYS A 53 3.90 -6.18 13.05
CA LYS A 53 2.87 -5.55 13.90
C LYS A 53 1.48 -5.58 13.28
N TRP A 54 1.39 -5.41 11.96
CA TRP A 54 0.11 -5.38 11.23
C TRP A 54 -0.33 -6.77 10.72
N LYS A 55 0.44 -7.81 11.04
CA LYS A 55 0.14 -9.18 10.67
C LYS A 55 -1.22 -9.63 11.22
N ASN A 56 -2.03 -10.25 10.37
CA ASN A 56 -3.42 -10.67 10.62
C ASN A 56 -4.43 -9.54 10.79
N THR A 57 -4.04 -8.29 10.54
CA THR A 57 -4.95 -7.12 10.54
C THR A 57 -5.01 -6.47 9.17
N GLU A 58 -4.36 -7.05 8.16
CA GLU A 58 -4.30 -6.53 6.80
C GLU A 58 -5.67 -6.57 6.12
N ALA A 59 -6.50 -7.56 6.46
CA ALA A 59 -7.84 -7.76 5.91
C ALA A 59 -8.84 -8.11 7.00
N ASN A 60 -9.85 -7.26 7.16
CA ASN A 60 -10.99 -7.52 8.04
C ASN A 60 -12.24 -7.65 7.17
N ILE A 61 -12.79 -8.85 7.07
CA ILE A 61 -14.02 -9.12 6.31
C ILE A 61 -15.17 -9.21 7.30
N PHE A 62 -16.19 -8.37 7.12
CA PHE A 62 -17.32 -8.23 8.05
C PHE A 62 -18.56 -9.01 7.60
N ILE A 63 -18.65 -9.32 6.31
CA ILE A 63 -19.75 -10.10 5.72
C ILE A 63 -19.47 -11.61 5.81
N SER A 64 -20.50 -12.41 6.08
CA SER A 64 -20.36 -13.88 6.03
C SER A 64 -20.20 -14.37 4.59
N LYS A 65 -19.61 -15.55 4.42
CA LYS A 65 -19.47 -16.17 3.11
C LYS A 65 -20.84 -16.47 2.47
N GLU A 66 -21.81 -16.93 3.25
CA GLU A 66 -23.17 -17.21 2.81
C GLU A 66 -23.91 -15.93 2.39
N GLU A 67 -23.79 -14.86 3.18
CA GLU A 67 -24.39 -13.56 2.87
C GLU A 67 -23.76 -12.97 1.60
N TRP A 68 -22.43 -13.07 1.47
CA TRP A 68 -21.70 -12.66 0.29
C TRP A 68 -22.19 -13.40 -0.95
N GLN A 69 -22.24 -14.73 -0.93
CA GLN A 69 -22.68 -15.54 -2.08
C GLN A 69 -24.14 -15.27 -2.47
N LYS A 70 -25.00 -15.00 -1.50
CA LYS A 70 -26.40 -14.64 -1.74
C LYS A 70 -26.54 -13.27 -2.41
N LYS A 71 -25.71 -12.31 -2.00
CA LYS A 71 -25.81 -10.90 -2.43
C LYS A 71 -25.00 -10.61 -3.70
N TYR A 72 -23.90 -11.33 -3.90
CA TYR A 72 -22.94 -11.14 -4.99
C TYR A 72 -22.58 -12.50 -5.63
N PRO A 73 -23.53 -13.15 -6.32
CA PRO A 73 -23.34 -14.50 -6.86
C PRO A 73 -22.16 -14.56 -7.84
N LYS A 74 -21.43 -15.69 -7.82
CA LYS A 74 -20.31 -15.93 -8.75
C LYS A 74 -20.79 -15.81 -10.19
N ILE A 75 -20.05 -15.05 -11.00
CA ILE A 75 -20.31 -14.92 -12.44
C ILE A 75 -19.13 -15.56 -13.17
N ASN A 76 -19.43 -16.40 -14.16
CA ASN A 76 -18.44 -16.95 -15.08
C ASN A 76 -17.80 -15.78 -15.84
N ASN A 77 -16.59 -15.38 -15.45
CA ASN A 77 -15.86 -14.29 -16.09
C ASN A 77 -15.38 -14.72 -17.49
N THR A 78 -16.15 -14.40 -18.52
CA THR A 78 -15.66 -14.39 -19.91
C THR A 78 -15.18 -13.01 -20.38
N GLU A 79 -15.48 -11.94 -19.64
CA GLU A 79 -15.08 -10.58 -20.01
C GLU A 79 -13.94 -10.07 -19.11
N LYS A 80 -12.75 -9.93 -19.69
CA LYS A 80 -11.53 -9.36 -19.09
C LYS A 80 -11.60 -7.83 -18.85
N ASN A 81 -12.79 -7.25 -18.67
CA ASN A 81 -12.95 -5.80 -18.59
C ASN A 81 -12.93 -5.32 -17.13
N ASP A 82 -12.31 -4.16 -16.91
CA ASP A 82 -12.19 -3.48 -15.62
C ASP A 82 -13.59 -3.27 -15.01
N ILE A 83 -13.92 -4.06 -13.97
CA ILE A 83 -15.24 -4.12 -13.32
C ILE A 83 -15.51 -2.92 -12.41
N TRP A 84 -14.62 -1.94 -12.37
CA TRP A 84 -14.74 -0.75 -11.54
C TRP A 84 -14.95 0.50 -12.41
N LEU A 85 -15.85 1.39 -11.97
CA LEU A 85 -15.93 2.78 -12.44
C LEU A 85 -14.95 3.61 -11.64
N ARG A 86 -14.13 4.38 -12.34
CA ARG A 86 -13.19 5.34 -11.75
C ARG A 86 -13.90 6.66 -11.47
N LEU A 87 -13.36 7.45 -10.54
CA LEU A 87 -13.90 8.75 -10.13
C LEU A 87 -14.34 9.66 -11.29
N TYR A 88 -13.54 9.80 -12.35
CA TYR A 88 -13.91 10.64 -13.50
C TYR A 88 -15.15 10.12 -14.27
N GLU A 89 -15.40 8.81 -14.25
CA GLU A 89 -16.62 8.20 -14.82
C GLU A 89 -17.82 8.31 -13.87
N ILE A 90 -17.56 8.58 -12.57
CA ILE A 90 -18.57 8.68 -11.51
C ILE A 90 -19.12 10.11 -11.43
N GLU A 91 -18.30 11.13 -11.66
CA GLU A 91 -18.72 12.54 -11.60
C GLU A 91 -19.84 12.87 -12.59
N GLU A 92 -19.90 12.20 -13.75
CA GLU A 92 -21.01 12.31 -14.70
C GLU A 92 -22.25 11.49 -14.30
N LYS A 93 -22.12 10.50 -13.39
CA LYS A 93 -23.11 9.42 -13.24
C LYS A 93 -23.99 9.44 -11.99
N SER A 94 -23.69 10.11 -10.86
CA SER A 94 -24.72 10.17 -9.80
C SER A 94 -24.52 11.04 -8.56
N PRO A 95 -25.58 11.74 -8.09
CA PRO A 95 -25.73 12.21 -6.71
C PRO A 95 -26.07 11.08 -5.70
N GLN A 96 -26.27 9.84 -6.15
CA GLN A 96 -26.65 8.69 -5.30
C GLN A 96 -25.54 8.23 -4.35
N TYR A 97 -24.28 8.47 -4.68
CA TYR A 97 -23.14 7.99 -3.88
C TYR A 97 -22.60 9.12 -3.03
N SER A 98 -22.41 8.86 -1.74
CA SER A 98 -21.74 9.80 -0.85
C SER A 98 -20.27 9.91 -1.26
N LYS A 99 -19.75 11.12 -1.48
CA LYS A 99 -18.32 11.31 -1.77
C LYS A 99 -17.44 10.96 -0.58
N LYS A 100 -18.00 11.04 0.63
CA LYS A 100 -17.32 10.79 1.90
C LYS A 100 -18.20 10.00 2.84
N ILE A 101 -17.59 9.12 3.63
CA ILE A 101 -18.28 8.39 4.70
C ILE A 101 -17.42 8.38 5.97
N TRP A 102 -18.09 8.35 7.12
CA TRP A 102 -17.45 8.16 8.42
C TRP A 102 -17.61 6.71 8.87
N TYR A 103 -16.49 6.04 9.11
CA TYR A 103 -16.47 4.67 9.62
C TYR A 103 -15.32 4.50 10.60
N ASP A 104 -15.61 3.93 11.78
CA ASP A 104 -14.60 3.67 12.82
C ASP A 104 -13.74 4.91 13.17
N GLY A 105 -14.38 6.07 13.26
CA GLY A 105 -13.72 7.34 13.56
C GLY A 105 -12.85 7.92 12.44
N ILE A 106 -12.90 7.37 11.23
CA ILE A 106 -12.13 7.81 10.06
C ILE A 106 -13.07 8.28 8.97
N GLU A 107 -12.74 9.41 8.34
CA GLU A 107 -13.39 9.87 7.12
C GLU A 107 -12.70 9.24 5.91
N TYR A 108 -13.45 8.49 5.11
CA TYR A 108 -12.99 7.91 3.87
C TYR A 108 -13.59 8.66 2.68
N GLU A 109 -12.85 8.67 1.57
CA GLU A 109 -13.27 9.30 0.30
C GLU A 109 -13.61 8.23 -0.74
N LEU A 110 -14.62 8.48 -1.58
CA LEU A 110 -15.03 7.51 -2.59
C LEU A 110 -13.89 7.30 -3.61
N LEU A 111 -13.50 6.05 -3.85
CA LEU A 111 -12.46 5.68 -4.80
C LEU A 111 -13.05 5.16 -6.11
N THR A 112 -13.89 4.14 -6.01
CA THR A 112 -14.47 3.43 -7.16
C THR A 112 -15.83 2.84 -6.82
N ILE A 113 -16.62 2.58 -7.86
CA ILE A 113 -17.91 1.90 -7.78
C ILE A 113 -17.84 0.65 -8.62
N SER A 114 -18.38 -0.47 -8.14
CA SER A 114 -18.41 -1.68 -8.96
C SER A 114 -19.45 -1.52 -10.08
N LYS A 115 -19.03 -1.71 -11.34
CA LYS A 115 -19.92 -1.81 -12.50
C LYS A 115 -20.85 -3.02 -12.39
N LYS A 116 -20.36 -4.06 -11.73
CA LYS A 116 -21.00 -5.37 -11.62
C LYS A 116 -21.99 -5.43 -10.46
N TYR A 117 -21.62 -4.82 -9.33
CA TYR A 117 -22.44 -4.76 -8.13
C TYR A 117 -22.61 -3.29 -7.72
N PRO A 118 -23.54 -2.54 -8.32
CA PRO A 118 -23.63 -1.08 -8.15
C PRO A 118 -23.81 -0.62 -6.69
N ASN A 119 -24.31 -1.50 -5.82
CA ASN A 119 -24.42 -1.26 -4.38
C ASN A 119 -23.08 -1.39 -3.63
N MET A 120 -22.06 -1.99 -4.24
CA MET A 120 -20.71 -2.12 -3.69
C MET A 120 -19.82 -0.99 -4.18
N VAL A 121 -19.28 -0.24 -3.22
CA VAL A 121 -18.36 0.86 -3.45
C VAL A 121 -17.08 0.68 -2.63
N SER A 122 -15.98 1.20 -3.16
CA SER A 122 -14.71 1.28 -2.44
C SER A 122 -14.48 2.73 -2.01
N TYR A 123 -14.20 2.93 -0.74
CA TYR A 123 -13.73 4.17 -0.18
C TYR A 123 -12.28 4.03 0.28
N TYR A 124 -11.48 5.07 0.14
CA TYR A 124 -10.07 5.09 0.50
C TYR A 124 -9.77 6.14 1.57
N TYR A 125 -8.79 5.86 2.40
CA TYR A 125 -8.21 6.78 3.36
C TYR A 125 -6.69 6.76 3.21
N VAL A 126 -6.09 7.95 3.15
CA VAL A 126 -4.63 8.12 3.11
C VAL A 126 -4.18 8.58 4.48
N ASP A 127 -3.30 7.80 5.11
CA ASP A 127 -2.67 8.19 6.37
C ASP A 127 -1.77 9.41 6.11
N PRO A 128 -1.93 10.51 6.85
CA PRO A 128 -1.13 11.73 6.66
C PRO A 128 0.33 11.58 7.08
N SER A 129 0.71 10.46 7.72
CA SER A 129 2.07 10.20 8.17
C SER A 129 3.08 10.25 7.00
N PRO A 130 4.20 10.97 7.12
CA PRO A 130 5.07 11.25 5.97
C PRO A 130 6.01 10.12 5.58
N ILE A 131 6.38 9.24 6.53
CA ILE A 131 7.38 8.18 6.33
C ILE A 131 6.75 6.79 6.43
N PHE A 132 5.80 6.60 7.34
CA PHE A 132 5.16 5.30 7.54
C PHE A 132 3.65 5.49 7.56
N ARG A 133 2.99 5.05 6.49
CA ARG A 133 1.55 5.19 6.30
C ARG A 133 0.84 3.87 6.51
N VAL A 134 -0.38 3.96 7.03
CA VAL A 134 -1.35 2.87 6.98
C VAL A 134 -2.59 3.36 6.25
N ASN A 135 -2.52 3.32 4.93
CA ASN A 135 -3.67 3.64 4.08
C ASN A 135 -4.74 2.57 4.26
N LYS A 136 -6.00 2.94 4.10
CA LYS A 136 -7.13 2.03 4.31
C LYS A 136 -8.04 2.02 3.10
N ASN A 137 -8.51 0.84 2.70
CA ASN A 137 -9.57 0.67 1.72
C ASN A 137 -10.77 -0.01 2.37
N LEU A 138 -11.90 0.69 2.36
CA LEU A 138 -13.16 0.24 2.92
C LEU A 138 -14.12 -0.10 1.78
N TYR A 139 -14.47 -1.37 1.67
CA TYR A 139 -15.55 -1.84 0.82
C TYR A 139 -16.85 -1.71 1.59
N TYR A 140 -17.83 -1.07 0.98
CA TYR A 140 -19.06 -0.69 1.64
C TYR A 140 -20.25 -1.03 0.76
N ASP A 141 -21.30 -1.55 1.38
CA ASP A 141 -22.58 -1.77 0.73
C ASP A 141 -23.52 -0.60 1.06
N ILE A 142 -23.87 0.18 0.04
CA ILE A 142 -24.67 1.39 0.20
C ILE A 142 -26.12 1.09 0.57
N ASP A 143 -26.71 0.03 0.01
CA ASP A 143 -28.13 -0.32 0.19
C ASP A 143 -28.42 -0.71 1.64
N SER A 144 -27.53 -1.52 2.22
CA SER A 144 -27.62 -1.97 3.61
C SER A 144 -26.90 -1.05 4.59
N SER A 145 -26.16 -0.05 4.09
CA SER A 145 -25.34 0.86 4.88
C SER A 145 -24.42 0.10 5.86
N LYS A 146 -23.68 -0.88 5.33
CA LYS A 146 -22.78 -1.73 6.12
C LYS A 146 -21.41 -1.89 5.47
N PRO A 147 -20.34 -1.95 6.28
CA PRO A 147 -19.02 -2.32 5.76
C PRO A 147 -19.04 -3.78 5.31
N ILE A 148 -18.43 -4.04 4.16
CA ILE A 148 -18.20 -5.39 3.62
C ILE A 148 -16.84 -5.87 4.12
N ALA A 149 -15.81 -5.05 3.93
CA ALA A 149 -14.45 -5.38 4.34
C ALA A 149 -13.59 -4.12 4.44
N ASN A 150 -12.55 -4.17 5.27
CA ASN A 150 -11.56 -3.10 5.42
C ASN A 150 -10.14 -3.68 5.29
N PHE A 151 -9.31 -3.03 4.47
CA PHE A 151 -7.96 -3.45 4.17
C PHE A 151 -6.96 -2.38 4.57
N ASN A 152 -5.93 -2.79 5.29
CA ASN A 152 -4.84 -1.90 5.71
C ASN A 152 -3.63 -2.13 4.79
N ILE A 153 -3.17 -1.05 4.16
CA ILE A 153 -1.97 -1.04 3.32
C ILE A 153 -0.89 -0.31 4.07
N VAL A 154 0.13 -1.06 4.50
CA VAL A 154 1.25 -0.54 5.28
C VAL A 154 2.38 -0.20 4.32
N ILE A 155 2.73 1.08 4.27
CA ILE A 155 3.69 1.64 3.32
C ILE A 155 4.77 2.41 4.09
N GLY A 156 6.03 2.16 3.76
CA GLY A 156 7.16 3.01 4.12
C GLY A 156 7.55 3.87 2.92
N GLU A 157 7.64 5.19 3.09
CA GLU A 157 8.03 6.15 2.05
C GLU A 157 9.34 6.85 2.46
N TYR A 158 10.26 6.97 1.52
CA TYR A 158 11.50 7.74 1.69
C TYR A 158 11.81 8.57 0.45
N GLN A 159 12.52 9.68 0.62
CA GLN A 159 12.93 10.53 -0.49
C GLN A 159 14.24 10.02 -1.10
N MET A 160 14.26 9.88 -2.42
CA MET A 160 15.50 9.57 -3.12
C MET A 160 16.29 10.87 -3.31
N ALA A 161 17.25 11.12 -2.41
CA ALA A 161 18.04 12.36 -2.33
C ALA A 161 18.74 12.76 -3.64
N LEU A 162 19.06 11.81 -4.53
CA LEU A 162 19.80 12.09 -5.77
C LEU A 162 18.93 12.54 -6.96
N ASN A 163 17.60 12.36 -6.93
CA ASN A 163 16.73 12.71 -8.06
C ASN A 163 15.73 13.83 -7.76
N GLY A 164 15.63 14.32 -6.53
CA GLY A 164 14.80 15.50 -6.15
C GLY A 164 13.29 15.36 -6.35
N THR A 165 12.82 14.31 -7.03
CA THR A 165 11.41 14.07 -7.38
C THR A 165 11.00 12.60 -7.22
N GLY A 166 11.90 11.72 -6.79
CA GLY A 166 11.63 10.30 -6.57
C GLY A 166 11.29 10.01 -5.13
N VAL A 167 10.13 9.37 -4.89
CA VAL A 167 9.79 8.74 -3.61
C VAL A 167 9.99 7.24 -3.79
N GLY A 168 10.81 6.63 -2.94
CA GLY A 168 10.89 5.18 -2.83
C GLY A 168 9.81 4.70 -1.88
N GLN A 169 9.20 3.56 -2.20
CA GLN A 169 8.16 2.95 -1.39
C GLN A 169 8.53 1.50 -1.08
N VAL A 170 8.36 1.12 0.18
CA VAL A 170 8.47 -0.26 0.65
C VAL A 170 7.10 -0.68 1.16
N PHE A 171 6.60 -1.79 0.64
CA PHE A 171 5.33 -2.37 1.04
C PHE A 171 5.58 -3.65 1.85
N CYS A 172 4.64 -4.01 2.70
CA CYS A 172 4.64 -5.36 3.28
C CYS A 172 4.23 -6.37 2.20
N GLU A 173 4.96 -7.48 2.01
CA GLU A 173 4.76 -8.50 0.95
C GLU A 173 3.32 -9.04 0.75
N ASN A 174 2.42 -8.80 1.70
CA ASN A 174 1.00 -9.17 1.64
C ASN A 174 0.09 -7.94 1.48
N ASP A 175 0.55 -6.91 0.79
CA ASP A 175 -0.24 -5.77 0.36
C ASP A 175 -1.22 -6.19 -0.74
N ARG A 176 -2.26 -6.92 -0.31
CA ARG A 176 -3.34 -7.53 -1.09
C ARG A 176 -4.25 -6.52 -1.82
N PHE A 177 -3.74 -5.36 -2.17
CA PHE A 177 -4.49 -4.30 -2.84
C PHE A 177 -5.11 -4.78 -4.15
N TYR A 178 -4.34 -5.56 -4.94
CA TYR A 178 -4.83 -6.17 -6.19
C TYR A 178 -5.53 -7.51 -5.96
N ASP A 179 -5.18 -8.23 -4.91
CA ASP A 179 -5.76 -9.55 -4.60
C ASP A 179 -7.18 -9.46 -4.07
N LEU A 180 -7.70 -8.27 -3.77
CA LEU A 180 -9.04 -8.15 -3.23
C LEU A 180 -10.12 -8.76 -4.12
N VAL A 181 -10.04 -8.53 -5.44
CA VAL A 181 -10.95 -9.16 -6.40
C VAL A 181 -10.84 -10.69 -6.30
N ASP A 182 -9.64 -11.22 -6.08
CA ASP A 182 -9.40 -12.65 -5.95
C ASP A 182 -9.80 -13.21 -4.57
N ILE A 183 -9.61 -12.46 -3.49
CA ILE A 183 -10.06 -12.81 -2.13
C ILE A 183 -11.58 -12.81 -2.08
N ILE A 184 -12.21 -11.80 -2.67
CA ILE A 184 -13.66 -11.69 -2.76
C ILE A 184 -14.26 -12.74 -3.72
N HIS A 185 -13.58 -13.07 -4.82
CA HIS A 185 -14.02 -14.14 -5.72
C HIS A 185 -13.79 -15.55 -5.15
N SER A 186 -12.77 -15.72 -4.30
CA SER A 186 -12.48 -16.99 -3.62
C SER A 186 -13.29 -17.22 -2.35
N TYR A 187 -13.75 -16.15 -1.68
CA TYR A 187 -14.80 -16.19 -0.66
C TYR A 187 -16.09 -16.79 -1.23
#